data_AF-A0A1Q3H2C5-F1
#
_entry.id   AF-A0A1Q3H2C5-F1
#
_cell.length_a   1.000
_cell.length_b   1.000
_cell.length_c   1.000
_cell.angle_alpha   90.00
_cell.angle_beta   90.00
_cell.angle_gamma   90.00
#
_symmetry.space_group_name_H-M   'P 1'
#
loop_
_entity.id
_entity.type
_entity.pdbx_description
1 polymer ?
#
loop_
_entity_poly.entity_id
_entity_poly.type
_entity_poly.pdbx_seq_one_letter_code
_entity_poly.pdbx_strand_id
1 'polypeptide(L)'
;MRLKFWKKKDKENKKKKSKLREWVDSIIFAVVAATIIRWLIMSAYTIPTPSMEGTQLVGDFLFVSKLHYGARTPKTLLHMPLTDNKIWGTNIPSYLSWLQLPIRRIPGFSDVKNNDVVVFNWPADTAGHPVDMKVNYIKRCIGVAGDKLEVKNTQVYINGKPAKNPEKLQFLYRLETKTPLNEEFLAKYEIYPNISINRAYDSYRGFELNTTPKNIEALKKQLRDLVTTAEMITQKKGETSFGIYPNSYWYGQNLKGKKKYKIDFIPWNHDYFGPLTIPKEGMKVKMTKENIIKYAPVIMEYEYNDKVDVAADFSKISIDGKEVKEYTFKQDYYFMMGDNRHNSQDSRYWGFVPRDHVVGKAWFTWLSLNPNKGLFSGKIRWGRMFRGIN
;
A
#
# COMPACT_ATOMS: atom_id res chain seq x y z
N MET A 1 -41.98 41.21 -39.94
CA MET A 1 -42.45 40.21 -38.95
C MET A 1 -41.30 39.93 -37.98
N ARG A 2 -41.36 40.40 -36.72
CA ARG A 2 -40.28 40.26 -35.72
C ARG A 2 -40.71 39.21 -34.70
N LEU A 3 -40.09 38.03 -34.71
CA LEU A 3 -40.38 36.94 -33.77
C LEU A 3 -39.92 37.33 -32.35
N LYS A 4 -40.87 37.43 -31.42
CA LYS A 4 -40.63 37.67 -29.99
C LYS A 4 -40.23 36.36 -29.29
N PHE A 5 -38.96 35.95 -29.36
CA PHE A 5 -38.42 34.86 -28.55
C PHE A 5 -37.52 35.39 -27.44
N TRP A 6 -38.15 35.95 -26.39
CA TRP A 6 -37.77 35.91 -24.97
C TRP A 6 -38.47 37.06 -24.24
N LYS A 7 -39.57 36.76 -23.53
CA LYS A 7 -40.00 37.61 -22.42
C LYS A 7 -39.07 37.30 -21.24
N LYS A 8 -38.24 38.27 -20.86
CA LYS A 8 -37.56 38.26 -19.56
C LYS A 8 -38.67 38.19 -18.49
N LYS A 9 -38.80 37.06 -17.80
CA LYS A 9 -39.68 36.97 -16.63
C LYS A 9 -39.20 38.01 -15.63
N ASP A 10 -40.10 38.87 -15.18
CA ASP A 10 -39.84 39.83 -14.10
C ASP A 10 -39.25 39.08 -12.91
N LYS A 11 -38.16 39.62 -12.34
CA LYS A 11 -37.54 39.08 -11.14
C LYS A 11 -38.54 39.26 -10.00
N GLU A 12 -39.38 38.24 -9.76
CA GLU A 12 -40.15 38.13 -8.52
C GLU A 12 -39.22 38.38 -7.33
N ASN A 13 -39.70 39.20 -6.39
CA ASN A 13 -39.07 39.51 -5.12
C ASN A 13 -38.74 38.21 -4.35
N LYS A 14 -37.56 37.62 -4.62
CA LYS A 14 -37.03 36.52 -3.83
C LYS A 14 -36.81 37.06 -2.42
N LYS A 15 -37.67 36.67 -1.47
CA LYS A 15 -37.51 36.97 -0.04
C LYS A 15 -36.05 36.76 0.36
N LYS A 16 -35.42 37.76 0.98
CA LYS A 16 -34.03 37.65 1.46
C LYS A 16 -33.92 36.40 2.33
N LYS A 17 -32.94 35.55 2.05
CA LYS A 17 -32.70 34.34 2.85
C LYS A 17 -32.38 34.77 4.29
N SER A 18 -32.79 33.98 5.27
CA SER A 18 -32.34 34.18 6.65
C SER A 18 -30.82 34.03 6.72
N LYS A 19 -30.14 34.84 7.54
CA LYS A 19 -28.69 34.74 7.76
C LYS A 19 -28.25 33.32 8.15
N LEU A 20 -29.07 32.61 8.93
CA LEU A 20 -28.81 31.21 9.29
C LEU A 20 -28.80 30.29 8.06
N ARG A 21 -29.75 30.49 7.13
CA ARG A 21 -29.83 29.71 5.89
C ARG A 21 -28.63 29.99 4.99
N GLU A 22 -28.17 31.23 4.90
CA GLU A 22 -26.97 31.58 4.13
C GLU A 22 -25.71 30.92 4.69
N TRP A 23 -25.57 30.86 6.02
CA TRP A 23 -24.49 30.12 6.68
C TRP A 23 -24.56 28.62 6.41
N VAL A 24 -25.75 28.01 6.56
CA VAL A 24 -25.96 26.58 6.26
C VAL A 24 -25.67 26.26 4.79
N ASP A 25 -26.19 27.06 3.86
CA ASP A 25 -25.94 26.91 2.42
C ASP A 25 -24.42 26.96 2.12
N SER A 26 -23.69 27.85 2.78
CA SER A 26 -22.23 28.00 2.61
C SER A 26 -21.46 26.80 3.15
N ILE A 27 -21.84 26.26 4.30
CA ILE A 27 -21.24 25.05 4.87
C ILE A 27 -21.51 23.85 3.97
N ILE A 28 -22.75 23.67 3.53
CA ILE A 28 -23.12 22.57 2.61
C ILE A 28 -22.29 22.67 1.33
N PHE A 29 -22.20 23.87 0.74
CA PHE A 29 -21.36 24.09 -0.43
C PHE A 29 -19.90 23.72 -0.19
N ALA A 30 -19.32 24.16 0.93
CA ALA A 30 -17.94 23.84 1.28
C ALA A 30 -17.71 22.33 1.45
N VAL A 31 -18.63 21.61 2.10
CA VAL A 31 -18.56 20.16 2.27
C VAL A 31 -18.66 19.44 0.93
N VAL A 32 -19.59 19.85 0.05
CA VAL A 32 -19.73 19.28 -1.29
C VAL A 32 -18.47 19.52 -2.11
N ALA A 33 -17.96 20.76 -2.14
CA ALA A 33 -16.74 21.10 -2.86
C ALA A 33 -15.53 20.31 -2.33
N ALA A 34 -15.34 20.26 -1.01
CA ALA A 34 -14.27 19.50 -0.38
C ALA A 34 -14.38 17.99 -0.68
N THR A 35 -15.61 17.45 -0.74
CA THR A 35 -15.85 16.04 -1.10
C THR A 35 -15.48 15.78 -2.55
N ILE A 36 -15.85 16.66 -3.49
CA ILE A 36 -15.50 16.55 -4.90
C ILE A 36 -13.98 16.66 -5.09
N ILE A 37 -13.33 17.63 -4.44
CA ILE A 37 -11.87 17.80 -4.48
C ILE A 37 -11.18 16.56 -3.91
N ARG A 38 -11.64 16.08 -2.74
CA ARG A 38 -11.13 14.85 -2.11
C ARG A 38 -11.30 13.66 -3.02
N TRP A 39 -12.42 13.56 -3.72
CA TRP A 39 -12.72 12.45 -4.60
C TRP A 39 -11.90 12.48 -5.90
N LEU A 40 -11.85 13.60 -6.61
CA LEU A 40 -11.30 13.71 -7.97
C LEU A 40 -9.84 14.18 -8.02
N ILE A 41 -9.41 15.03 -7.10
CA ILE A 41 -8.17 15.78 -7.25
C ILE A 41 -7.10 15.25 -6.32
N MET A 42 -7.32 15.35 -5.01
CA MET A 42 -6.30 15.00 -4.01
C MET A 42 -6.90 14.66 -2.65
N SER A 43 -6.24 13.76 -1.93
CA SER A 43 -6.59 13.40 -0.56
C SER A 43 -5.40 13.61 0.37
N ALA A 44 -5.65 14.03 1.60
CA ALA A 44 -4.64 14.08 2.66
C ALA A 44 -4.62 12.76 3.44
N TYR A 45 -3.42 12.27 3.76
CA TYR A 45 -3.21 11.07 4.57
C TYR A 45 -2.13 11.30 5.61
N THR A 46 -2.21 10.54 6.70
CA THR A 46 -1.19 10.46 7.74
C THR A 46 -0.44 9.14 7.61
N ILE A 47 0.85 9.12 7.94
CA ILE A 47 1.69 7.92 8.00
C ILE A 47 1.74 7.39 9.44
N PRO A 48 1.02 6.30 9.76
CA PRO A 48 1.00 5.74 11.11
C PRO A 48 2.07 4.67 11.35
N THR A 49 2.65 4.06 10.31
CA THR A 49 3.53 2.89 10.42
C THR A 49 4.88 3.08 9.72
N PRO A 50 5.93 2.36 10.15
CA PRO A 50 7.31 2.56 9.69
C PRO A 50 7.67 1.90 8.35
N SER A 51 6.72 1.24 7.67
CA SER A 51 7.02 0.43 6.47
C SER A 51 7.66 1.18 5.30
N MET A 52 7.53 2.50 5.27
CA MET A 52 8.13 3.39 4.27
C MET A 52 9.27 4.25 4.82
N GLU A 53 9.78 3.93 6.02
CA GLU A 53 10.89 4.65 6.65
C GLU A 53 12.12 4.73 5.74
N GLY A 54 12.85 5.84 5.88
CA GLY A 54 13.79 6.33 4.88
C GLY A 54 13.15 7.36 3.95
N THR A 55 12.04 7.01 3.29
CA THR A 55 11.31 7.92 2.38
C THR A 55 10.23 8.69 3.12
N GLN A 56 9.37 8.00 3.87
CA GLN A 56 8.31 8.57 4.71
C GLN A 56 8.43 8.08 6.14
N LEU A 57 8.34 9.00 7.10
CA LEU A 57 8.46 8.69 8.51
C LEU A 57 7.09 8.64 9.18
N VAL A 58 6.99 7.89 10.27
CA VAL A 58 5.80 7.95 11.14
C VAL A 58 5.56 9.39 11.59
N GLY A 59 4.31 9.84 11.44
CA GLY A 59 3.87 11.21 11.70
C GLY A 59 4.05 12.19 10.54
N ASP A 60 4.44 11.71 9.35
CA ASP A 60 4.34 12.50 8.11
C ASP A 60 2.87 12.58 7.66
N PHE A 61 2.49 13.75 7.15
CA PHE A 61 1.20 14.03 6.53
C PHE A 61 1.44 14.43 5.09
N LEU A 62 0.78 13.75 4.15
CA LEU A 62 1.04 13.90 2.73
C LEU A 62 -0.24 14.12 1.93
N PHE A 63 -0.10 14.81 0.81
CA PHE A 63 -1.11 14.85 -0.22
C PHE A 63 -0.86 13.77 -1.26
N VAL A 64 -1.93 13.06 -1.61
CA VAL A 64 -1.96 12.11 -2.71
C VAL A 64 -2.68 12.77 -3.87
N SER A 65 -2.02 12.83 -5.03
CA SER A 65 -2.63 13.31 -6.26
C SER A 65 -3.32 12.16 -6.99
N LYS A 66 -4.64 12.29 -7.16
CA LYS A 66 -5.46 11.35 -7.92
C LYS A 66 -5.43 11.63 -9.42
N LEU A 67 -5.12 12.87 -9.79
CA LEU A 67 -5.01 13.30 -11.20
C LEU A 67 -3.85 12.61 -11.94
N HIS A 68 -2.77 12.22 -11.25
CA HIS A 68 -1.65 11.53 -11.89
C HIS A 68 -2.13 10.23 -12.54
N TYR A 69 -2.69 9.30 -11.75
CA TYR A 69 -3.13 7.99 -12.24
C TYR A 69 -4.60 7.95 -12.65
N GLY A 70 -5.25 9.12 -12.73
CA GLY A 70 -6.67 9.25 -13.02
C GLY A 70 -7.56 8.88 -11.83
N ALA A 71 -8.55 9.72 -11.51
CA ALA A 71 -9.49 9.40 -10.45
C ALA A 71 -10.41 8.22 -10.82
N ARG A 72 -10.84 7.46 -9.83
CA ARG A 72 -11.81 6.38 -10.01
C ARG A 72 -13.21 6.82 -9.63
N THR A 73 -14.23 6.29 -10.30
CA THR A 73 -15.62 6.45 -9.86
C THR A 73 -15.84 5.76 -8.51
N PRO A 74 -16.70 6.31 -7.63
CA PRO A 74 -17.01 5.66 -6.37
C PRO A 74 -17.74 4.35 -6.66
N LYS A 75 -17.29 3.27 -6.01
CA LYS A 75 -18.03 2.01 -5.96
C LYS A 75 -19.20 2.17 -5.00
N THR A 76 -18.99 2.89 -3.90
CA THR A 76 -19.94 3.08 -2.81
C THR A 76 -20.55 4.48 -2.88
N LEU A 77 -21.74 4.61 -3.47
CA LEU A 77 -22.38 5.90 -3.72
C LEU A 77 -22.83 6.62 -2.44
N LEU A 78 -23.43 5.87 -1.52
CA LEU A 78 -24.00 6.40 -0.29
C LEU A 78 -22.97 6.22 0.84
N HIS A 79 -22.11 7.22 0.99
CA HIS A 79 -21.15 7.29 2.09
C HIS A 79 -21.16 8.69 2.71
N MET A 80 -20.84 8.76 4.00
CA MET A 80 -20.79 10.01 4.74
C MET A 80 -19.59 10.84 4.26
N PRO A 81 -19.80 12.10 3.84
CA PRO A 81 -18.72 12.96 3.36
C PRO A 81 -17.55 13.06 4.33
N LEU A 82 -16.35 13.16 3.77
CA LEU A 82 -15.10 13.38 4.52
C LEU A 82 -14.74 12.28 5.54
N THR A 83 -15.36 11.11 5.45
CA THR A 83 -15.01 9.95 6.27
C THR A 83 -14.43 8.81 5.43
N ASP A 84 -13.68 7.93 6.09
CA ASP A 84 -13.18 6.70 5.48
C ASP A 84 -14.17 5.56 5.73
N ASN A 85 -13.80 4.49 6.44
CA ASN A 85 -14.64 3.29 6.61
C ASN A 85 -15.67 3.38 7.76
N LYS A 86 -15.45 4.21 8.77
CA LYS A 86 -16.27 4.32 9.98
C LYS A 86 -16.65 5.77 10.28
N ILE A 87 -17.80 5.96 10.92
CA ILE A 87 -18.21 7.23 11.49
C ILE A 87 -17.29 7.57 12.67
N TRP A 88 -16.77 8.79 12.69
CA TRP A 88 -15.87 9.30 13.73
C TRP A 88 -16.39 9.01 15.15
N GLY A 89 -15.54 8.41 15.99
CA GLY A 89 -15.88 8.08 17.38
C GLY A 89 -16.76 6.83 17.56
N THR A 90 -17.07 6.09 16.49
CA THR A 90 -17.93 4.91 16.56
C THR A 90 -17.35 3.72 15.79
N ASN A 91 -17.97 2.54 15.94
CA ASN A 91 -17.72 1.38 15.09
C ASN A 91 -18.72 1.23 13.93
N ILE A 92 -19.59 2.23 13.72
CA ILE A 92 -20.63 2.21 12.70
C ILE A 92 -19.99 2.47 11.33
N PRO A 93 -20.28 1.65 10.30
CA PRO A 93 -19.84 1.93 8.94
C PRO A 93 -20.31 3.31 8.48
N SER A 94 -19.42 4.06 7.83
CA SER A 94 -19.74 5.36 7.24
C SER A 94 -20.54 5.26 5.93
N TYR A 95 -20.86 4.06 5.47
CA TYR A 95 -21.38 3.81 4.13
C TYR A 95 -22.44 2.70 4.10
N LEU A 96 -23.27 2.72 3.07
CA LEU A 96 -24.24 1.68 2.79
C LEU A 96 -23.70 0.73 1.72
N SER A 97 -23.55 -0.55 2.06
CA SER A 97 -22.90 -1.56 1.22
C SER A 97 -23.81 -2.22 0.17
N TRP A 98 -25.12 -2.02 0.25
CA TRP A 98 -26.12 -2.71 -0.58
C TRP A 98 -26.15 -2.24 -2.04
N LEU A 99 -25.71 -1.02 -2.33
CA LEU A 99 -25.62 -0.47 -3.67
C LEU A 99 -24.15 -0.23 -4.05
N GLN A 100 -23.61 -1.08 -4.93
CA GLN A 100 -22.25 -0.98 -5.42
C GLN A 100 -22.23 -0.83 -6.94
N LEU A 101 -21.47 0.14 -7.44
CA LEU A 101 -21.29 0.38 -8.86
C LEU A 101 -19.98 -0.24 -9.40
N PRO A 102 -19.90 -0.53 -10.72
CA PRO A 102 -18.63 -0.86 -11.33
C PRO A 102 -17.66 0.32 -11.22
N ILE A 103 -16.40 0.03 -10.88
CA ILE A 103 -15.35 1.04 -10.84
C ILE A 103 -14.90 1.32 -12.27
N ARG A 104 -14.89 2.61 -12.63
CA ARG A 104 -14.27 3.11 -13.86
C ARG A 104 -13.20 4.13 -13.48
N ARG A 105 -12.21 4.31 -14.33
CA ARG A 105 -11.11 5.25 -14.11
C ARG A 105 -11.14 6.31 -15.21
N ILE A 106 -11.11 7.58 -14.83
CA ILE A 106 -10.93 8.68 -15.78
C ILE A 106 -9.46 8.74 -16.21
N PRO A 107 -9.14 9.26 -17.40
CA PRO A 107 -7.75 9.44 -17.81
C PRO A 107 -6.94 10.27 -16.79
N GLY A 108 -5.71 9.84 -16.54
CA GLY A 108 -4.75 10.55 -15.69
C GLY A 108 -3.68 11.25 -16.52
N PHE A 109 -2.84 12.05 -15.85
CA PHE A 109 -1.67 12.67 -16.48
C PHE A 109 -0.53 11.68 -16.78
N SER A 110 -0.52 10.51 -16.12
CA SER A 110 0.52 9.48 -16.28
C SER A 110 0.04 8.12 -15.78
N ASP A 111 0.63 7.03 -16.27
CA ASP A 111 0.48 5.73 -15.62
C ASP A 111 1.44 5.58 -14.42
N VAL A 112 1.15 4.58 -13.57
CA VAL A 112 2.05 4.18 -12.48
C VAL A 112 3.34 3.63 -13.08
N LYS A 113 4.49 4.08 -12.57
CA LYS A 113 5.82 3.66 -13.03
C LYS A 113 6.57 2.95 -11.92
N ASN A 114 7.57 2.15 -12.31
CA ASN A 114 8.53 1.62 -11.35
C ASN A 114 9.15 2.78 -10.55
N ASN A 115 9.36 2.51 -9.26
CA ASN A 115 9.77 3.43 -8.21
C ASN A 115 8.79 4.55 -7.83
N ASP A 116 7.59 4.68 -8.41
CA ASP A 116 6.60 5.62 -7.87
C ASP A 116 6.17 5.22 -6.45
N VAL A 117 5.96 6.20 -5.56
CA VAL A 117 5.31 5.98 -4.27
C VAL A 117 3.80 6.12 -4.46
N VAL A 118 3.07 5.05 -4.18
CA VAL A 118 1.66 4.90 -4.54
C VAL A 118 0.83 4.66 -3.29
N VAL A 119 -0.30 5.36 -3.20
CA VAL A 119 -1.36 5.05 -2.24
C VAL A 119 -2.42 4.21 -2.94
N PHE A 120 -2.84 3.13 -2.29
CA PHE A 120 -3.79 2.17 -2.80
C PHE A 120 -4.59 1.56 -1.65
N ASN A 121 -5.75 0.99 -1.96
CA ASN A 121 -6.52 0.20 -1.02
C ASN A 121 -5.93 -1.18 -0.85
N TRP A 122 -5.76 -1.64 0.38
CA TRP A 122 -5.13 -2.93 0.69
C TRP A 122 -5.93 -4.11 0.10
N PRO A 123 -5.38 -4.90 -0.83
CA PRO A 123 -6.16 -5.94 -1.51
C PRO A 123 -6.64 -7.07 -0.58
N ALA A 124 -5.83 -7.46 0.40
CA ALA A 124 -6.06 -8.61 1.29
C ALA A 124 -6.93 -8.30 2.52
N ASP A 125 -7.73 -7.23 2.47
CA ASP A 125 -8.71 -6.91 3.50
C ASP A 125 -9.72 -8.06 3.69
N THR A 126 -9.70 -8.70 4.86
CA THR A 126 -10.56 -9.84 5.19
C THR A 126 -11.96 -9.45 5.66
N ALA A 127 -12.23 -8.15 5.87
CA ALA A 127 -13.51 -7.66 6.37
C ALA A 127 -14.58 -7.48 5.27
N GLY A 128 -14.23 -7.77 4.01
CA GLY A 128 -15.19 -7.75 2.90
C GLY A 128 -15.67 -6.34 2.52
N HIS A 129 -14.89 -5.30 2.86
CA HIS A 129 -15.23 -3.94 2.49
C HIS A 129 -15.19 -3.73 0.97
N PRO A 130 -16.09 -2.88 0.41
CA PRO A 130 -15.94 -2.38 -0.96
C PRO A 130 -14.55 -1.79 -1.18
N VAL A 131 -14.00 -1.92 -2.40
CA VAL A 131 -12.62 -1.50 -2.73
C VAL A 131 -12.31 -0.07 -2.28
N ASP A 132 -13.25 0.86 -2.40
CA ASP A 132 -13.08 2.25 -2.01
C ASP A 132 -13.22 2.54 -0.51
N MET A 133 -13.63 1.54 0.28
CA MET A 133 -13.76 1.58 1.74
C MET A 133 -12.71 0.73 2.48
N LYS A 134 -11.89 -0.04 1.73
CA LYS A 134 -10.76 -0.78 2.29
C LYS A 134 -9.69 0.18 2.85
N VAL A 135 -8.91 -0.30 3.82
CA VAL A 135 -7.81 0.46 4.42
C VAL A 135 -6.80 0.91 3.35
N ASN A 136 -6.35 2.16 3.45
CA ASN A 136 -5.34 2.71 2.55
C ASN A 136 -3.92 2.31 3.00
N TYR A 137 -3.11 1.89 2.05
CA TYR A 137 -1.70 1.59 2.23
C TYR A 137 -0.88 2.49 1.30
N ILE A 138 0.36 2.77 1.72
CA ILE A 138 1.37 3.45 0.91
C ILE A 138 2.59 2.54 0.78
N LYS A 139 3.06 2.36 -0.45
CA LYS A 139 4.25 1.57 -0.78
C LYS A 139 4.91 2.12 -2.05
N ARG A 140 6.12 1.68 -2.34
CA ARG A 140 6.79 1.92 -3.62
C ARG A 140 6.39 0.87 -4.64
N CYS A 141 6.00 1.28 -5.84
CA CYS A 141 5.74 0.39 -6.95
C CYS A 141 7.07 -0.13 -7.51
N ILE A 142 7.39 -1.39 -7.26
CA ILE A 142 8.66 -1.97 -7.70
C ILE A 142 8.51 -2.59 -9.10
N GLY A 143 7.37 -3.21 -9.37
CA GLY A 143 7.06 -3.77 -10.68
C GLY A 143 5.69 -3.33 -11.17
N VAL A 144 5.61 -3.03 -12.47
CA VAL A 144 4.37 -2.67 -13.17
C VAL A 144 3.87 -3.85 -14.01
N ALA A 145 2.68 -3.69 -14.59
CA ALA A 145 2.04 -4.70 -15.41
C ALA A 145 2.97 -5.21 -16.54
N GLY A 146 3.20 -6.53 -16.57
CA GLY A 146 4.06 -7.21 -17.54
C GLY A 146 5.51 -7.40 -17.09
N ASP A 147 5.96 -6.73 -16.04
CA ASP A 147 7.32 -6.94 -15.51
C ASP A 147 7.48 -8.34 -14.93
N LYS A 148 8.68 -8.91 -15.12
CA LYS A 148 9.15 -10.10 -14.41
C LYS A 148 10.00 -9.69 -13.21
N LEU A 149 9.48 -9.89 -12.01
CA LEU A 149 10.13 -9.55 -10.75
C LEU A 149 10.82 -10.77 -10.13
N GLU A 150 12.02 -10.56 -9.61
CA GLU A 150 12.78 -11.54 -8.83
C GLU A 150 13.55 -10.83 -7.72
N VAL A 151 13.67 -11.44 -6.54
CA VAL A 151 14.50 -10.94 -5.44
C VAL A 151 15.59 -11.98 -5.18
N LYS A 152 16.85 -11.54 -5.19
CA LYS A 152 18.01 -12.38 -4.89
C LYS A 152 18.83 -11.69 -3.82
N ASN A 153 18.90 -12.31 -2.65
CA ASN A 153 19.67 -11.79 -1.52
C ASN A 153 19.32 -10.32 -1.25
N THR A 154 18.02 -10.05 -1.03
CA THR A 154 17.45 -8.70 -0.75
C THR A 154 17.41 -7.72 -1.93
N GLN A 155 18.20 -7.94 -3.00
CA GLN A 155 18.21 -7.11 -4.20
C GLN A 155 17.08 -7.50 -5.15
N VAL A 156 16.29 -6.52 -5.58
CA VAL A 156 15.23 -6.74 -6.56
C VAL A 156 15.77 -6.63 -7.98
N TYR A 157 15.29 -7.49 -8.87
CA TYR A 157 15.54 -7.52 -10.29
C TYR A 157 14.21 -7.40 -11.03
N ILE A 158 14.16 -6.52 -12.03
CA ILE A 158 13.03 -6.36 -12.94
C ILE A 158 13.53 -6.69 -14.35
N ASN A 159 12.87 -7.66 -14.99
CA ASN A 159 13.22 -8.13 -16.34
C ASN A 159 14.71 -8.53 -16.43
N GLY A 160 15.23 -9.17 -15.38
CA GLY A 160 16.63 -9.63 -15.27
C GLY A 160 17.65 -8.56 -14.91
N LYS A 161 17.27 -7.28 -14.82
CA LYS A 161 18.16 -6.16 -14.46
C LYS A 161 17.96 -5.73 -13.01
N PRO A 162 19.02 -5.38 -12.26
CA PRO A 162 18.87 -4.90 -10.89
C PRO A 162 18.03 -3.61 -10.86
N ALA A 163 16.98 -3.59 -10.05
CA ALA A 163 16.14 -2.44 -9.85
C ALA A 163 16.86 -1.37 -9.01
N LYS A 164 16.64 -0.10 -9.33
CA LYS A 164 17.22 1.03 -8.59
C LYS A 164 16.67 1.07 -7.16
N ASN A 165 17.55 0.98 -6.18
CA ASN A 165 17.17 1.12 -4.77
C ASN A 165 16.93 2.60 -4.40
N PRO A 166 15.95 2.88 -3.51
CA PRO A 166 15.83 4.16 -2.82
C PRO A 166 17.10 4.49 -2.04
N GLU A 167 17.45 5.77 -1.94
CA GLU A 167 18.68 6.22 -1.27
C GLU A 167 18.73 5.82 0.21
N LYS A 168 17.60 5.92 0.91
CA LYS A 168 17.46 5.61 2.33
C LYS A 168 16.80 4.25 2.59
N LEU A 169 17.01 3.28 1.69
CA LEU A 169 16.45 1.93 1.85
C LEU A 169 16.96 1.28 3.15
N GLN A 170 16.05 0.69 3.92
CA GLN A 170 16.36 0.07 5.20
C GLN A 170 16.19 -1.45 5.18
N PHE A 171 17.01 -2.12 5.99
CA PHE A 171 16.98 -3.55 6.25
C PHE A 171 17.12 -3.82 7.75
N LEU A 172 16.83 -5.04 8.19
CA LEU A 172 17.03 -5.48 9.55
C LEU A 172 18.50 -5.89 9.73
N TYR A 173 19.14 -5.31 10.72
CA TYR A 173 20.52 -5.62 11.11
C TYR A 173 20.56 -6.09 12.54
N ARG A 174 21.47 -7.01 12.83
CA ARG A 174 21.91 -7.32 14.19
C ARG A 174 23.14 -6.47 14.51
N LEU A 175 23.01 -5.61 15.50
CA LEU A 175 24.11 -4.84 16.08
C LEU A 175 24.36 -5.33 17.50
N GLU A 176 25.55 -5.83 17.78
CA GLU A 176 25.98 -6.20 19.13
C GLU A 176 27.22 -5.40 19.52
N THR A 177 27.26 -4.99 20.79
CA THR A 177 28.34 -4.19 21.35
C THR A 177 28.84 -4.73 22.69
N LYS A 178 30.11 -4.49 23.00
CA LYS A 178 30.72 -4.87 24.29
C LYS A 178 30.03 -4.20 25.49
N THR A 179 29.52 -2.98 25.29
CA THR A 179 28.81 -2.19 26.29
C THR A 179 27.41 -1.82 25.79
N PRO A 180 26.40 -1.71 26.67
CA PRO A 180 25.07 -1.23 26.28
C PRO A 180 25.13 0.13 25.57
N LEU A 181 24.34 0.32 24.52
CA LEU A 181 24.19 1.61 23.85
C LEU A 181 23.01 2.38 24.44
N ASN A 182 23.19 3.70 24.61
CA ASN A 182 22.09 4.60 24.95
C ASN A 182 21.16 4.79 23.73
N GLU A 183 19.86 4.72 23.92
CA GLU A 183 18.86 4.98 22.88
C GLU A 183 18.97 6.37 22.25
N GLU A 184 19.37 7.39 23.02
CA GLU A 184 19.63 8.75 22.49
C GLU A 184 20.77 8.78 21.47
N PHE A 185 21.73 7.87 21.59
CA PHE A 185 22.81 7.74 20.62
C PHE A 185 22.27 7.26 19.27
N LEU A 186 21.36 6.28 19.26
CA LEU A 186 20.73 5.75 18.05
C LEU A 186 19.76 6.76 17.41
N ALA A 187 19.13 7.61 18.22
CA ALA A 187 18.26 8.70 17.73
C ALA A 187 19.01 9.70 16.83
N LYS A 188 20.34 9.87 17.01
CA LYS A 188 21.18 10.70 16.12
C LYS A 188 21.24 10.17 14.67
N TYR A 189 20.95 8.89 14.50
CA TYR A 189 20.91 8.19 13.21
C TYR A 189 19.50 7.98 12.67
N GLU A 190 18.49 8.64 13.27
CA GLU A 190 17.06 8.46 12.98
C GLU A 190 16.57 7.02 13.24
N ILE A 191 17.23 6.29 14.17
CA ILE A 191 16.83 4.93 14.59
C ILE A 191 16.07 5.06 15.91
N TYR A 192 14.77 4.72 15.92
CA TYR A 192 13.91 4.95 17.09
C TYR A 192 13.64 3.65 17.89
N PRO A 193 13.81 3.67 19.22
CA PRO A 193 13.77 2.48 20.09
C PRO A 193 12.46 1.70 20.12
N ASN A 194 11.33 2.39 20.06
CA ASN A 194 10.00 1.80 20.20
C ASN A 194 9.44 1.21 18.88
N ILE A 195 10.08 1.48 17.75
CA ILE A 195 9.58 1.16 16.40
C ILE A 195 10.55 0.25 15.65
N SER A 196 11.85 0.38 15.94
CA SER A 196 12.92 -0.26 15.16
C SER A 196 13.88 -1.09 16.00
N ILE A 197 13.66 -1.27 17.31
CA ILE A 197 14.53 -2.08 18.18
C ILE A 197 13.74 -3.26 18.77
N ASN A 198 14.05 -4.48 18.34
CA ASN A 198 13.70 -5.67 19.11
C ASN A 198 14.90 -6.01 20.01
N ARG A 199 14.69 -5.98 21.34
CA ARG A 199 15.72 -6.42 22.31
C ARG A 199 15.74 -7.95 22.31
N ALA A 200 16.86 -8.56 21.90
CA ALA A 200 17.02 -10.00 21.99
C ALA A 200 17.16 -10.42 23.46
N TYR A 201 16.52 -11.54 23.81
CA TYR A 201 16.08 -11.94 25.16
C TYR A 201 17.18 -12.20 26.21
N ASP A 202 18.48 -12.04 25.93
CA ASP A 202 19.52 -12.51 26.88
C ASP A 202 20.75 -11.59 27.09
N SER A 203 20.84 -10.43 26.43
CA SER A 203 21.84 -9.43 26.85
C SER A 203 21.46 -8.02 26.41
N TYR A 204 21.58 -7.04 27.30
CA TYR A 204 21.47 -5.59 27.02
C TYR A 204 22.53 -5.06 26.01
N ARG A 205 23.17 -5.96 25.27
CA ARG A 205 24.31 -5.74 24.38
C ARG A 205 23.96 -5.95 22.90
N GLY A 206 22.78 -6.50 22.58
CA GLY A 206 22.34 -6.74 21.20
C GLY A 206 21.06 -5.98 20.83
N PHE A 207 21.08 -5.33 19.67
CA PHE A 207 19.96 -4.60 19.07
C PHE A 207 19.65 -5.16 17.68
N GLU A 208 18.39 -5.48 17.42
CA GLU A 208 17.91 -5.67 16.05
C GLU A 208 17.37 -4.34 15.54
N LEU A 209 18.01 -3.78 14.50
CA LEU A 209 17.78 -2.42 14.01
C LEU A 209 17.27 -2.44 12.58
N ASN A 210 16.11 -1.84 12.32
CA ASN A 210 15.75 -1.45 10.96
C ASN A 210 16.45 -0.15 10.59
N THR A 211 17.44 -0.21 9.70
CA THR A 211 18.24 0.96 9.34
C THR A 211 18.92 0.80 7.98
N THR A 212 19.59 1.85 7.53
CA THR A 212 20.28 1.87 6.23
C THR A 212 21.66 1.22 6.32
N PRO A 213 22.19 0.65 5.22
CA PRO A 213 23.59 0.21 5.16
C PRO A 213 24.57 1.32 5.57
N LYS A 214 24.31 2.57 5.13
CA LYS A 214 25.13 3.74 5.46
C LYS A 214 25.17 4.03 6.97
N ASN A 215 24.04 3.89 7.66
CA ASN A 215 23.99 4.07 9.11
C ASN A 215 24.79 2.97 9.83
N ILE A 216 24.73 1.73 9.37
CA ILE A 216 25.53 0.63 9.94
C ILE A 216 27.02 0.90 9.79
N GLU A 217 27.47 1.35 8.63
CA GLU A 217 28.88 1.72 8.43
C GLU A 217 29.30 2.91 9.31
N ALA A 218 28.41 3.90 9.50
CA ALA A 218 28.67 5.00 10.41
C ALA A 218 28.77 4.54 11.89
N LEU A 219 27.87 3.64 12.31
CA LEU A 219 27.89 3.05 13.65
C LEU A 219 29.16 2.24 13.88
N LYS A 220 29.57 1.38 12.93
CA LYS A 220 30.85 0.66 12.96
C LYS A 220 32.04 1.61 13.13
N LYS A 221 32.08 2.69 12.35
CA LYS A 221 33.16 3.69 12.41
C LYS A 221 33.20 4.43 13.75
N GLN A 222 32.04 4.77 14.31
CA GLN A 222 31.96 5.53 15.56
C GLN A 222 32.25 4.67 16.79
N LEU A 223 31.73 3.45 16.81
CA LEU A 223 31.85 2.53 17.95
C LEU A 223 33.15 1.71 17.92
N ARG A 224 33.78 1.57 16.74
CA ARG A 224 35.08 0.89 16.57
C ARG A 224 35.09 -0.49 17.26
N ASP A 225 36.05 -0.69 18.17
CA ASP A 225 36.28 -1.94 18.89
C ASP A 225 35.16 -2.30 19.88
N LEU A 226 34.18 -1.41 20.08
CA LEU A 226 32.99 -1.72 20.86
C LEU A 226 32.02 -2.60 20.09
N VAL A 227 32.04 -2.63 18.75
CA VAL A 227 31.15 -3.47 17.93
C VAL A 227 31.68 -4.90 17.90
N THR A 228 30.85 -5.86 18.28
CA THR A 228 31.13 -7.29 18.12
C THR A 228 30.47 -7.85 16.87
N THR A 229 29.25 -7.41 16.57
CA THR A 229 28.46 -7.87 15.42
C THR A 229 27.76 -6.67 14.79
N ALA A 230 27.75 -6.56 13.46
CA ALA A 230 27.02 -5.51 12.73
C ALA A 230 26.68 -5.99 11.32
N GLU A 231 25.73 -6.92 11.23
CA GLU A 231 25.41 -7.70 10.03
C GLU A 231 23.93 -7.68 9.71
N MET A 232 23.59 -7.78 8.42
CA MET A 232 22.19 -7.86 7.98
C MET A 232 21.62 -9.23 8.32
N ILE A 233 20.44 -9.26 8.92
CA ILE A 233 19.69 -10.51 9.13
C ILE A 233 19.02 -10.86 7.80
N THR A 234 19.34 -12.02 7.25
CA THR A 234 18.78 -12.52 5.98
C THR A 234 18.41 -14.00 6.07
N GLN A 235 17.43 -14.42 5.29
CA GLN A 235 17.00 -15.80 5.14
C GLN A 235 17.83 -16.51 4.06
N LYS A 236 17.92 -17.85 4.12
CA LYS A 236 18.72 -18.61 3.13
C LYS A 236 17.93 -18.89 1.86
N LYS A 237 18.62 -18.98 0.73
CA LYS A 237 18.00 -19.39 -0.54
C LYS A 237 17.40 -20.79 -0.41
N GLY A 238 16.15 -20.96 -0.82
CA GLY A 238 15.43 -22.23 -0.77
C GLY A 238 14.72 -22.52 0.56
N GLU A 239 14.93 -21.69 1.59
CA GLU A 239 14.13 -21.74 2.82
C GLU A 239 12.71 -21.24 2.51
N THR A 240 11.71 -22.08 2.75
CA THR A 240 10.31 -21.74 2.46
C THR A 240 9.69 -20.92 3.57
N SER A 241 9.04 -19.81 3.23
CA SER A 241 8.19 -19.07 4.16
C SER A 241 6.70 -19.24 3.83
N PHE A 242 5.91 -19.70 4.81
CA PHE A 242 4.46 -19.82 4.68
C PHE A 242 3.76 -18.46 4.62
N GLY A 243 4.38 -17.41 5.16
CA GLY A 243 3.84 -16.05 5.16
C GLY A 243 4.04 -15.30 3.85
N ILE A 244 4.74 -15.89 2.88
CA ILE A 244 5.08 -15.25 1.60
C ILE A 244 4.12 -15.73 0.51
N TYR A 245 3.66 -14.80 -0.32
CA TYR A 245 2.81 -15.08 -1.46
C TYR A 245 3.52 -16.00 -2.47
N PRO A 246 2.84 -17.00 -3.07
CA PRO A 246 1.41 -17.32 -2.91
C PRO A 246 1.10 -18.27 -1.76
N ASN A 247 2.12 -18.78 -1.03
CA ASN A 247 1.93 -19.72 0.08
C ASN A 247 0.97 -19.17 1.15
N SER A 248 1.12 -17.89 1.49
CA SER A 248 0.30 -17.19 2.49
C SER A 248 -1.19 -17.22 2.18
N TYR A 249 -1.56 -17.02 0.91
CA TYR A 249 -2.95 -17.02 0.48
C TYR A 249 -3.57 -18.40 0.68
N TRP A 250 -2.94 -19.45 0.15
CA TRP A 250 -3.46 -20.82 0.23
C TRP A 250 -3.46 -21.35 1.65
N TYR A 251 -2.42 -21.04 2.43
CA TYR A 251 -2.37 -21.37 3.85
C TYR A 251 -3.55 -20.71 4.60
N GLY A 252 -3.81 -19.43 4.34
CA GLY A 252 -4.97 -18.72 4.88
C GLY A 252 -6.31 -19.34 4.47
N GLN A 253 -6.44 -19.83 3.24
CA GLN A 253 -7.66 -20.53 2.78
C GLN A 253 -7.88 -21.85 3.52
N ASN A 254 -6.80 -22.60 3.81
CA ASN A 254 -6.89 -23.82 4.63
C ASN A 254 -7.35 -23.53 6.06
N LEU A 255 -6.89 -22.43 6.66
CA LEU A 255 -7.30 -22.02 8.01
C LEU A 255 -8.79 -21.64 8.10
N LYS A 256 -9.38 -21.11 7.03
CA LYS A 256 -10.81 -20.77 6.98
C LYS A 256 -11.74 -21.99 6.89
N GLY A 257 -11.19 -23.21 6.72
CA GLY A 257 -11.93 -24.47 6.85
C GLY A 257 -12.92 -24.83 5.72
N LYS A 258 -13.07 -24.00 4.68
CA LYS A 258 -14.04 -24.26 3.58
C LYS A 258 -13.63 -25.35 2.60
N LYS A 259 -12.33 -25.44 2.30
CA LYS A 259 -11.72 -26.41 1.39
C LYS A 259 -10.26 -26.60 1.81
N LYS A 260 -9.78 -27.84 1.92
CA LYS A 260 -8.38 -28.14 2.26
C LYS A 260 -7.58 -28.39 0.98
N TYR A 261 -6.68 -27.47 0.68
CA TYR A 261 -5.73 -27.55 -0.43
C TYR A 261 -4.48 -28.33 -0.02
N LYS A 262 -3.98 -29.18 -0.92
CA LYS A 262 -2.69 -29.89 -0.80
C LYS A 262 -1.59 -28.97 -1.30
N ILE A 263 -1.09 -28.10 -0.42
CA ILE A 263 -0.17 -27.03 -0.79
C ILE A 263 1.25 -27.59 -0.95
N ASP A 264 1.72 -27.61 -2.20
CA ASP A 264 3.16 -27.73 -2.49
C ASP A 264 3.76 -26.33 -2.39
N PHE A 265 4.34 -26.01 -1.23
CA PHE A 265 4.84 -24.67 -0.97
C PHE A 265 5.96 -24.29 -1.94
N ILE A 266 5.83 -23.12 -2.54
CA ILE A 266 6.89 -22.54 -3.38
C ILE A 266 8.02 -22.10 -2.44
N PRO A 267 9.30 -22.46 -2.72
CA PRO A 267 10.42 -22.17 -1.83
C PRO A 267 10.89 -20.71 -1.95
N TRP A 268 9.96 -19.80 -1.71
CA TRP A 268 10.18 -18.37 -1.64
C TRP A 268 10.16 -17.91 -0.18
N ASN A 269 10.96 -16.89 0.07
CA ASN A 269 11.01 -16.20 1.34
C ASN A 269 11.18 -14.70 1.11
N HIS A 270 11.46 -13.96 2.18
CA HIS A 270 11.48 -12.51 2.16
C HIS A 270 12.64 -11.93 1.34
N ASP A 271 13.76 -12.65 1.30
CA ASP A 271 15.03 -12.24 0.66
C ASP A 271 15.33 -12.94 -0.66
N TYR A 272 14.61 -14.03 -0.93
CA TYR A 272 14.66 -14.83 -2.16
C TYR A 272 13.23 -15.10 -2.63
N PHE A 273 12.78 -14.33 -3.63
CA PHE A 273 11.40 -14.35 -4.12
C PHE A 273 11.36 -14.39 -5.64
N GLY A 274 10.40 -15.10 -6.21
CA GLY A 274 10.24 -15.16 -7.65
C GLY A 274 11.15 -16.20 -8.33
N PRO A 275 11.24 -16.18 -9.67
CA PRO A 275 10.64 -15.17 -10.54
C PRO A 275 9.10 -15.20 -10.57
N LEU A 276 8.49 -14.02 -10.67
CA LEU A 276 7.05 -13.82 -10.77
C LEU A 276 6.74 -12.74 -11.81
N THR A 277 5.97 -13.08 -12.85
CA THR A 277 5.49 -12.10 -13.82
C THR A 277 4.25 -11.41 -13.28
N ILE A 278 4.24 -10.08 -13.30
CA ILE A 278 3.13 -9.25 -12.84
C ILE A 278 2.07 -9.22 -13.94
N PRO A 279 0.81 -9.60 -13.66
CA PRO A 279 -0.22 -9.64 -14.67
C PRO A 279 -0.46 -8.27 -15.34
N LYS A 280 -0.76 -8.31 -16.63
CA LYS A 280 -1.11 -7.16 -17.46
C LYS A 280 -2.44 -7.41 -18.14
N GLU A 281 -3.25 -6.37 -18.31
CA GLU A 281 -4.48 -6.50 -19.08
C GLU A 281 -4.21 -7.11 -20.47
N GLY A 282 -5.01 -8.11 -20.85
CA GLY A 282 -4.85 -8.86 -22.10
C GLY A 282 -3.73 -9.89 -22.10
N MET A 283 -2.89 -9.97 -21.06
CA MET A 283 -1.88 -11.02 -20.93
C MET A 283 -2.57 -12.37 -20.75
N LYS A 284 -2.12 -13.37 -21.51
CA LYS A 284 -2.59 -14.74 -21.41
C LYS A 284 -1.62 -15.61 -20.62
N VAL A 285 -2.16 -16.53 -19.83
CA VAL A 285 -1.37 -17.49 -19.05
C VAL A 285 -2.04 -18.87 -19.08
N LYS A 286 -1.25 -19.91 -19.36
CA LYS A 286 -1.72 -21.30 -19.29
C LYS A 286 -1.94 -21.70 -17.84
N MET A 287 -3.06 -22.35 -17.52
CA MET A 287 -3.42 -22.79 -16.17
C MET A 287 -2.76 -24.13 -15.81
N THR A 288 -1.43 -24.15 -15.81
CA THR A 288 -0.65 -25.25 -15.22
C THR A 288 -0.79 -25.23 -13.71
N LYS A 289 -0.48 -26.34 -13.02
CA LYS A 289 -0.49 -26.41 -11.55
C LYS A 289 0.26 -25.25 -10.89
N GLU A 290 1.46 -24.96 -11.37
CA GLU A 290 2.29 -23.85 -10.86
C GLU A 290 1.63 -22.48 -11.08
N ASN A 291 1.05 -22.24 -12.27
CA ASN A 291 0.37 -20.99 -12.57
C ASN A 291 -0.95 -20.84 -11.82
N ILE A 292 -1.67 -21.93 -11.55
CA ILE A 292 -2.86 -21.90 -10.69
C ILE A 292 -2.45 -21.46 -9.29
N ILE A 293 -1.40 -22.05 -8.71
CA ILE A 293 -0.90 -21.66 -7.38
C ILE A 293 -0.54 -20.16 -7.35
N LYS A 294 0.12 -19.66 -8.40
CA LYS A 294 0.57 -18.25 -8.47
C LYS A 294 -0.53 -17.26 -8.84
N TYR A 295 -1.49 -17.60 -9.70
CA TYR A 295 -2.40 -16.62 -10.31
C TYR A 295 -3.87 -16.85 -10.00
N ALA A 296 -4.29 -18.04 -9.57
CA ALA A 296 -5.68 -18.22 -9.14
C ALA A 296 -6.11 -17.27 -8.00
N PRO A 297 -5.24 -16.85 -7.04
CA PRO A 297 -5.64 -15.87 -6.03
C PRO A 297 -6.17 -14.57 -6.63
N VAL A 298 -5.54 -14.04 -7.69
CA VAL A 298 -6.03 -12.80 -8.33
C VAL A 298 -7.26 -13.03 -9.21
N ILE A 299 -7.36 -14.20 -9.85
CA ILE A 299 -8.51 -14.60 -10.66
C ILE A 299 -9.77 -14.74 -9.80
N MET A 300 -9.61 -15.27 -8.59
CA MET A 300 -10.67 -15.45 -7.61
C MET A 300 -11.11 -14.13 -6.96
N GLU A 301 -10.16 -13.28 -6.58
CA GLU A 301 -10.45 -12.14 -5.70
C GLU A 301 -10.65 -10.81 -6.45
N TYR A 302 -9.98 -10.62 -7.59
CA TYR A 302 -9.81 -9.29 -8.18
C TYR A 302 -10.23 -9.18 -9.66
N GLU A 303 -10.53 -10.29 -10.32
CA GLU A 303 -10.93 -10.31 -11.73
C GLU A 303 -12.46 -10.32 -11.94
N TYR A 304 -13.23 -10.17 -10.85
CA TYR A 304 -14.69 -10.10 -10.86
C TYR A 304 -15.36 -11.24 -11.65
N ASN A 305 -14.86 -12.45 -11.44
CA ASN A 305 -15.49 -13.67 -11.93
C ASN A 305 -16.50 -14.16 -10.87
N ASP A 306 -17.66 -14.65 -11.28
CA ASP A 306 -18.73 -15.02 -10.33
C ASP A 306 -18.43 -16.33 -9.59
N LYS A 307 -18.15 -17.41 -10.31
CA LYS A 307 -17.96 -18.75 -9.72
C LYS A 307 -16.62 -19.35 -10.13
N VAL A 308 -15.57 -18.99 -9.41
CA VAL A 308 -14.25 -19.60 -9.58
C VAL A 308 -14.06 -20.74 -8.58
N ASP A 309 -13.76 -21.95 -9.07
CA ASP A 309 -13.37 -23.09 -8.25
C ASP A 309 -11.98 -23.60 -8.65
N VAL A 310 -11.12 -23.84 -7.66
CA VAL A 310 -9.78 -24.38 -7.86
C VAL A 310 -9.72 -25.76 -7.23
N ALA A 311 -9.34 -26.79 -7.99
CA ALA A 311 -9.19 -28.14 -7.47
C ALA A 311 -8.22 -28.19 -6.28
N ALA A 312 -8.48 -29.05 -5.29
CA ALA A 312 -7.73 -29.08 -4.03
C ALA A 312 -6.24 -29.46 -4.21
N ASP A 313 -5.91 -30.12 -5.31
CA ASP A 313 -4.56 -30.50 -5.72
C ASP A 313 -3.96 -29.56 -6.78
N PHE A 314 -4.66 -28.47 -7.10
CA PHE A 314 -4.32 -27.50 -8.13
C PHE A 314 -4.24 -28.08 -9.55
N SER A 315 -4.90 -29.21 -9.82
CA SER A 315 -4.93 -29.85 -11.16
C SER A 315 -5.69 -29.03 -12.20
N LYS A 316 -6.70 -28.27 -11.77
CA LYS A 316 -7.53 -27.44 -12.63
C LYS A 316 -8.16 -26.26 -11.89
N ILE A 317 -8.57 -25.27 -12.67
CA ILE A 317 -9.41 -24.14 -12.27
C ILE A 317 -10.61 -24.08 -13.21
N SER A 318 -11.79 -23.81 -12.66
CA SER A 318 -13.02 -23.65 -13.43
C SER A 318 -13.66 -22.30 -13.14
N ILE A 319 -14.26 -21.70 -14.16
CA ILE A 319 -15.08 -20.48 -14.06
C ILE A 319 -16.47 -20.82 -14.59
N ASP A 320 -17.50 -20.61 -13.78
CA ASP A 320 -18.90 -20.94 -14.10
C ASP A 320 -19.09 -22.41 -14.51
N GLY A 321 -18.37 -23.30 -13.82
CA GLY A 321 -18.39 -24.75 -14.05
C GLY A 321 -17.57 -25.23 -15.25
N LYS A 322 -17.00 -24.32 -16.06
CA LYS A 322 -16.17 -24.68 -17.22
C LYS A 322 -14.69 -24.62 -16.86
N GLU A 323 -13.96 -25.67 -17.18
CA GLU A 323 -12.51 -25.71 -16.99
C GLU A 323 -11.81 -24.65 -17.85
N VAL A 324 -10.89 -23.92 -17.24
CA VAL A 324 -10.10 -22.87 -17.89
C VAL A 324 -8.67 -23.37 -18.04
N LYS A 325 -8.26 -23.62 -19.29
CA LYS A 325 -6.89 -24.04 -19.64
C LYS A 325 -5.94 -22.87 -19.89
N GLU A 326 -6.49 -21.73 -20.27
CA GLU A 326 -5.77 -20.47 -20.48
C GLU A 326 -6.64 -19.33 -19.98
N TYR A 327 -6.05 -18.42 -19.20
CA TYR A 327 -6.74 -17.26 -18.65
C TYR A 327 -6.18 -15.97 -19.26
N THR A 328 -7.06 -15.01 -19.54
CA THR A 328 -6.70 -13.66 -20.01
C THR A 328 -7.04 -12.66 -18.92
N PHE A 329 -6.05 -11.93 -18.41
CA PHE A 329 -6.26 -10.94 -17.36
C PHE A 329 -7.05 -9.72 -17.87
N LYS A 330 -7.99 -9.24 -17.05
CA LYS A 330 -8.94 -8.15 -17.38
C LYS A 330 -8.49 -6.77 -16.91
N GLN A 331 -7.42 -6.70 -16.12
CA GLN A 331 -6.84 -5.43 -15.68
C GLN A 331 -5.34 -5.54 -15.43
N ASP A 332 -4.69 -4.39 -15.30
CA ASP A 332 -3.30 -4.27 -14.89
C ASP A 332 -3.13 -4.53 -13.39
N TYR A 333 -1.94 -5.02 -13.04
CA TYR A 333 -1.53 -5.26 -11.66
C TYR A 333 -0.16 -4.65 -11.38
N TYR A 334 0.11 -4.46 -10.09
CA TYR A 334 1.34 -3.85 -9.60
C TYR A 334 1.91 -4.67 -8.45
N PHE A 335 3.24 -4.62 -8.30
CA PHE A 335 3.94 -5.20 -7.16
C PHE A 335 4.53 -4.08 -6.30
N MET A 336 4.04 -3.98 -5.07
CA MET A 336 4.31 -2.89 -4.15
C MET A 336 5.21 -3.36 -3.01
N MET A 337 6.29 -2.65 -2.69
CA MET A 337 7.17 -2.96 -1.56
C MET A 337 7.43 -1.74 -0.68
N GLY A 338 7.68 -1.99 0.60
CA GLY A 338 8.11 -0.93 1.53
C GLY A 338 9.59 -0.61 1.37
N ASP A 339 9.95 0.64 1.67
CA ASP A 339 11.36 1.07 1.68
C ASP A 339 12.08 0.61 2.96
N ASN A 340 11.33 0.32 4.03
CA ASN A 340 11.81 -0.44 5.17
C ASN A 340 11.58 -1.94 4.92
N ARG A 341 12.51 -2.57 4.18
CA ARG A 341 12.28 -3.86 3.51
C ARG A 341 11.91 -4.97 4.47
N HIS A 342 12.58 -5.07 5.61
CA HIS A 342 12.34 -6.10 6.63
C HIS A 342 11.21 -5.74 7.61
N ASN A 343 10.75 -4.50 7.63
CA ASN A 343 9.63 -4.03 8.45
C ASN A 343 8.42 -3.59 7.61
N SER A 344 8.14 -4.34 6.55
CA SER A 344 7.06 -4.03 5.60
C SER A 344 6.28 -5.27 5.23
N GLN A 345 5.04 -5.34 5.72
CA GLN A 345 4.01 -6.17 5.11
C GLN A 345 3.63 -5.51 3.77
N ASP A 346 3.91 -6.18 2.67
CA ASP A 346 3.76 -5.68 1.30
C ASP A 346 3.41 -6.79 0.30
N SER A 347 3.55 -6.56 -1.02
CA SER A 347 3.16 -7.53 -2.05
C SER A 347 3.88 -8.87 -1.95
N ARG A 348 5.01 -8.97 -1.24
CA ARG A 348 5.64 -10.26 -0.92
C ARG A 348 4.76 -11.14 -0.04
N TYR A 349 3.85 -10.56 0.75
CA TYR A 349 2.98 -11.27 1.69
C TYR A 349 1.58 -11.49 1.14
N TRP A 350 1.00 -10.51 0.45
CA TRP A 350 -0.38 -10.58 -0.06
C TRP A 350 -0.51 -10.70 -1.58
N GLY A 351 0.59 -10.59 -2.32
CA GLY A 351 0.58 -10.63 -3.78
C GLY A 351 0.29 -9.27 -4.42
N PHE A 352 -0.37 -9.31 -5.57
CA PHE A 352 -0.49 -8.16 -6.45
C PHE A 352 -1.51 -7.11 -5.98
N VAL A 353 -1.30 -5.86 -6.40
CA VAL A 353 -2.25 -4.75 -6.24
C VAL A 353 -2.95 -4.51 -7.57
N PRO A 354 -4.27 -4.69 -7.68
CA PRO A 354 -5.00 -4.46 -8.94
C PRO A 354 -5.14 -2.96 -9.27
N ARG A 355 -5.32 -2.62 -10.55
CA ARG A 355 -5.43 -1.23 -11.02
C ARG A 355 -6.58 -0.46 -10.38
N ASP A 356 -7.70 -1.10 -10.10
CA ASP A 356 -8.84 -0.46 -9.43
C ASP A 356 -8.62 -0.13 -7.93
N HIS A 357 -7.61 -0.75 -7.30
CA HIS A 357 -7.21 -0.46 -5.91
C HIS A 357 -6.30 0.77 -5.82
N VAL A 358 -5.66 1.20 -6.92
CA VAL A 358 -4.78 2.39 -6.93
C VAL A 358 -5.59 3.66 -6.64
N VAL A 359 -5.20 4.41 -5.61
CA VAL A 359 -5.84 5.68 -5.24
C VAL A 359 -5.16 6.85 -5.95
N GLY A 360 -3.82 6.93 -5.89
CA GLY A 360 -3.07 8.02 -6.50
C GLY A 360 -1.59 8.03 -6.16
N LYS A 361 -0.87 9.01 -6.70
CA LYS A 361 0.56 9.22 -6.46
C LYS A 361 0.77 9.99 -5.16
N ALA A 362 1.62 9.49 -4.26
CA ALA A 362 2.07 10.28 -3.13
C ALA A 362 2.89 11.46 -3.66
N TRP A 363 2.42 12.68 -3.43
CA TRP A 363 2.92 13.87 -4.14
C TRP A 363 3.94 14.65 -3.30
N PHE A 364 3.53 15.17 -2.16
CA PHE A 364 4.41 15.89 -1.24
C PHE A 364 3.96 15.73 0.21
N THR A 365 4.92 15.78 1.13
CA THR A 365 4.69 15.83 2.57
C THR A 365 4.45 17.30 2.97
N TRP A 366 3.27 17.64 3.48
CA TRP A 366 2.92 19.03 3.83
C TRP A 366 3.15 19.35 5.32
N LEU A 367 3.08 18.34 6.18
CA LEU A 367 3.39 18.45 7.61
C LEU A 367 4.14 17.20 8.06
N SER A 368 5.05 17.34 9.01
CA SER A 368 5.74 16.20 9.61
C SER A 368 5.90 16.42 11.10
N LEU A 369 5.32 15.51 11.89
CA LEU A 369 5.36 15.54 13.34
C LEU A 369 6.14 14.33 13.86
N ASN A 370 7.09 14.55 14.75
CA ASN A 370 7.77 13.49 15.46
C ASN A 370 6.90 13.02 16.63
N PRO A 371 6.36 11.79 16.60
CA PRO A 371 5.50 11.28 17.67
C PRO A 371 6.26 11.14 19.01
N ASN A 372 7.59 11.03 18.98
CA ASN A 372 8.43 10.84 20.16
C ASN A 372 8.88 12.17 20.81
N LYS A 373 8.40 13.33 20.31
CA LYS A 373 8.78 14.65 20.84
C LYS A 373 7.58 15.50 21.24
N GLY A 374 7.75 16.25 22.32
CA GLY A 374 6.79 17.24 22.80
C GLY A 374 6.77 18.49 21.90
N LEU A 375 5.67 19.25 21.95
CA LEU A 375 5.42 20.38 21.05
C LEU A 375 6.58 21.39 21.06
N PHE A 376 7.13 21.68 22.24
CA PHE A 376 8.23 22.63 22.44
C PHE A 376 9.63 21.98 22.40
N SER A 377 9.74 20.65 22.29
CA SER A 377 11.02 19.93 22.24
C SER A 377 11.39 19.43 20.83
N GLY A 378 10.79 20.04 19.79
CA GLY A 378 11.06 19.74 18.39
C GLY A 378 10.10 18.72 17.77
N LYS A 379 8.80 18.83 18.07
CA LYS A 379 7.75 18.00 17.45
C LYS A 379 7.68 18.18 15.94
N ILE A 380 7.84 19.41 15.43
CA ILE A 380 7.75 19.67 13.99
C ILE A 380 9.10 19.36 13.32
N ARG A 381 9.10 18.47 12.32
CA ARG A 381 10.29 18.17 11.50
C ARG A 381 10.34 19.11 10.29
N TRP A 382 10.77 20.36 10.51
CA TRP A 382 10.78 21.43 9.51
C TRP A 382 11.45 21.04 8.17
N GLY A 383 12.56 20.32 8.20
CA GLY A 383 13.27 19.86 7.00
C GLY A 383 12.53 18.82 6.13
N ARG A 384 11.33 18.38 6.56
CA ARG A 384 10.47 17.45 5.80
C ARG A 384 9.20 18.12 5.26
N MET A 385 8.90 19.35 5.66
CA MET A 385 7.71 20.06 5.17
C MET A 385 7.88 20.49 3.72
N PHE A 386 6.80 20.41 2.96
CA PHE A 386 6.69 20.73 1.53
C PHE A 386 7.71 19.99 0.64
N ARG A 387 8.17 18.82 1.07
CA ARG A 387 9.12 18.00 0.33
C ARG A 387 8.39 17.06 -0.63
N GLY A 388 8.81 17.05 -1.89
CA GLY A 388 8.34 16.08 -2.89
C GLY A 388 8.71 14.65 -2.51
N ILE A 389 7.83 13.71 -2.84
CA ILE A 389 7.99 12.29 -2.51
C ILE A 389 8.53 11.57 -3.75
N ASN A 390 9.76 11.05 -3.65
CA ASN A 390 10.46 10.37 -4.74
C ASN A 390 10.90 8.96 -4.36
#